data_AF-A0A2N8UDA8-F1
#
_entry.id   AF-A0A2N8UDA8-F1
#
_cell.length_a   1.000
_cell.length_b   1.000
_cell.length_c   1.000
_cell.angle_alpha   90.00
_cell.angle_beta   90.00
_cell.angle_gamma   90.00
#
_symmetry.space_group_name_H-M   'P 1'
#
loop_
_entity.id
_entity.type
_entity.pdbx_description
1 polymer ?
#
loop_
_entity_poly.entity_id
_entity_poly.type
_entity_poly.pdbx_seq_one_letter_code
_entity_poly.pdbx_strand_id
1 'polypeptide(L)'
;MAQKRHAPLIWKFSRQHSSQFSIVKSSLLHAIINLQPSQPTMVNISPCKKVARIQLKAERDQQDEKIQAPLATFHQGRFKNLKAAALHHQIPYLTLYHCKQGRQSHSEAFKSMQALPPAAEDVLVCHIHKQANFGFPVTLHKLKNLALQLLWQHTSNNDATLGKNWVAAFTQQHPELKSFYSRIMDAQRVLAGDPKVVEAYFDLLEETISKYNIIPNNIYNMDKTGFLLGQSQARNIIVPKENSKNR
;
A
#
# COMPACT_ATOMS: atom_id res chain seq x y z
N MET A 1 -36.08 48.33 -68.61
CA MET A 1 -36.12 46.85 -68.74
C MET A 1 -36.17 46.29 -67.32
N ALA A 2 -37.32 46.09 -66.65
CA ALA A 2 -38.37 45.08 -66.88
C ALA A 2 -37.75 43.69 -67.12
N GLN A 3 -38.03 42.60 -66.38
CA GLN A 3 -39.25 42.19 -65.67
C GLN A 3 -39.00 40.94 -64.77
N LYS A 4 -39.77 40.87 -63.67
CA LYS A 4 -40.56 39.73 -63.10
C LYS A 4 -39.89 38.35 -62.85
N ARG A 5 -39.81 37.95 -61.57
CA ARG A 5 -40.75 37.08 -60.79
C ARG A 5 -40.82 35.63 -61.29
N HIS A 6 -40.55 34.66 -60.40
CA HIS A 6 -41.47 33.58 -60.01
C HIS A 6 -40.82 32.64 -58.97
N ALA A 7 -41.39 32.61 -57.76
CA ALA A 7 -41.55 31.38 -56.96
C ALA A 7 -42.84 30.69 -57.47
N PRO A 8 -43.15 29.39 -57.22
CA PRO A 8 -43.32 28.90 -55.84
C PRO A 8 -43.27 27.35 -55.61
N LEU A 9 -43.61 26.97 -54.36
CA LEU A 9 -44.38 25.79 -53.93
C LEU A 9 -43.71 24.43 -53.59
N ILE A 10 -43.96 24.05 -52.32
CA ILE A 10 -44.36 22.72 -51.80
C ILE A 10 -43.25 21.72 -51.54
N TRP A 11 -42.97 21.44 -50.26
CA TRP A 11 -43.22 20.12 -49.66
C TRP A 11 -43.66 20.30 -48.19
N LYS A 12 -44.97 20.13 -47.95
CA LYS A 12 -45.53 19.78 -46.65
C LYS A 12 -45.46 18.26 -46.53
N PHE A 13 -44.95 17.75 -45.41
CA PHE A 13 -45.28 16.40 -44.92
C PHE A 13 -45.40 16.53 -43.40
N SER A 14 -46.55 16.97 -42.90
CA SER A 14 -47.66 16.12 -42.43
C SER A 14 -47.19 14.94 -41.59
N ARG A 15 -47.31 15.14 -40.28
CA ARG A 15 -47.07 14.18 -39.22
C ARG A 15 -48.44 13.69 -38.76
N GLN A 16 -48.84 12.48 -39.18
CA GLN A 16 -49.93 11.76 -38.52
C GLN A 16 -49.89 10.25 -38.81
N HIS A 17 -50.18 9.49 -37.76
CA HIS A 17 -50.41 8.03 -37.64
C HIS A 17 -49.22 7.06 -37.57
N SER A 18 -48.86 6.73 -36.32
CA SER A 18 -48.92 5.36 -35.78
C SER A 18 -48.81 5.45 -34.25
N SER A 19 -49.90 5.76 -33.57
CA SER A 19 -50.55 4.84 -32.62
C SER A 19 -49.90 3.46 -32.48
N GLN A 20 -49.82 3.04 -31.21
CA GLN A 20 -49.55 1.70 -30.70
C GLN A 20 -48.07 1.31 -30.63
N PHE A 21 -47.43 1.64 -29.49
CA PHE A 21 -46.74 0.70 -28.60
C PHE A 21 -46.09 1.49 -27.45
N SER A 22 -46.94 2.06 -26.60
CA SER A 22 -46.54 2.37 -25.22
C SER A 22 -46.75 1.10 -24.39
N ILE A 23 -45.92 0.91 -23.35
CA ILE A 23 -45.92 -0.23 -22.41
C ILE A 23 -45.20 -1.43 -23.05
N VAL A 24 -43.88 -1.65 -22.93
CA VAL A 24 -43.12 -1.97 -21.71
C VAL A 24 -41.63 -1.68 -21.97
N LYS A 25 -41.11 -0.52 -21.55
CA LYS A 25 -39.66 -0.30 -21.35
C LYS A 25 -39.40 0.60 -20.14
N SER A 26 -40.11 0.32 -19.04
CA SER A 26 -40.02 1.08 -17.78
C SER A 26 -39.68 0.20 -16.56
N SER A 27 -39.05 -0.96 -16.76
CA SER A 27 -38.69 -1.86 -15.64
C SER A 27 -37.22 -2.32 -15.61
N LEU A 28 -36.34 -1.73 -16.43
CA LEU A 28 -34.90 -2.04 -16.40
C LEU A 28 -33.98 -0.83 -16.22
N LEU A 29 -34.50 0.40 -16.23
CA LEU A 29 -33.70 1.61 -16.00
C LEU A 29 -33.83 2.20 -14.57
N HIS A 30 -34.62 1.58 -13.68
CA HIS A 30 -34.64 1.92 -12.26
C HIS A 30 -33.84 0.97 -11.36
N ALA A 31 -33.19 -0.06 -11.91
CA ALA A 31 -32.42 -1.05 -11.14
C ALA A 31 -30.89 -0.86 -11.22
N ILE A 32 -30.39 0.28 -11.73
CA ILE A 32 -28.95 0.57 -11.87
C ILE A 32 -28.48 1.70 -10.93
N ILE A 33 -29.39 2.42 -10.27
CA ILE A 33 -29.05 3.47 -9.30
C ILE A 33 -29.56 3.02 -7.92
N ASN A 34 -28.90 2.03 -7.29
CA ASN A 34 -28.94 1.78 -5.84
C ASN A 34 -27.96 0.67 -5.38
N LEU A 35 -26.77 0.61 -5.98
CA LEU A 35 -25.65 -0.09 -5.34
C LEU A 35 -24.76 0.95 -4.68
N GLN A 36 -25.12 1.34 -3.46
CA GLN A 36 -24.14 1.92 -2.57
C GLN A 36 -23.00 0.90 -2.43
N PRO A 37 -21.72 1.27 -2.68
CA PRO A 37 -20.63 0.41 -2.29
C PRO A 37 -20.71 0.30 -0.76
N SER A 38 -21.08 -0.89 -0.29
CA SER A 38 -20.97 -1.24 1.11
C SER A 38 -19.52 -0.98 1.50
N GLN A 39 -19.34 0.01 2.39
CA GLN A 39 -18.05 0.28 3.01
C GLN A 39 -17.51 -1.07 3.49
N PRO A 40 -16.29 -1.48 3.09
CA PRO A 40 -15.72 -2.73 3.57
C PRO A 40 -15.76 -2.66 5.10
N THR A 41 -16.56 -3.54 5.71
CA THR A 41 -16.63 -3.65 7.16
C THR A 41 -15.21 -3.89 7.63
N MET A 42 -14.62 -2.84 8.21
CA MET A 42 -13.35 -2.94 8.89
C MET A 42 -13.58 -3.99 9.97
N VAL A 43 -13.04 -5.19 9.75
CA VAL A 43 -13.02 -6.22 10.77
C VAL A 43 -12.09 -5.66 11.84
N ASN A 44 -12.66 -4.93 12.80
CA ASN A 44 -11.91 -4.39 13.92
C ASN A 44 -11.57 -5.57 14.82
N ILE A 45 -10.42 -6.18 14.54
CA ILE A 45 -9.84 -7.19 15.41
C ILE A 45 -9.54 -6.45 16.71
N SER A 46 -10.34 -6.73 17.74
CA SER A 46 -10.21 -6.14 19.07
C SER A 46 -8.73 -5.97 19.47
N PRO A 47 -8.31 -4.79 19.98
CA PRO A 47 -6.94 -4.53 20.37
C PRO A 47 -6.32 -5.65 21.23
N CYS A 48 -7.14 -6.25 22.10
CA CYS A 48 -6.75 -7.37 22.96
C CYS A 48 -6.33 -8.62 22.16
N LYS A 49 -7.04 -8.95 21.07
CA LYS A 49 -6.67 -10.09 20.20
C LYS A 49 -5.36 -9.86 19.45
N LYS A 50 -5.06 -8.61 19.07
CA LYS A 50 -3.80 -8.25 18.40
C LYS A 50 -2.62 -8.32 19.37
N VAL A 51 -2.78 -7.78 20.57
CA VAL A 51 -1.78 -7.85 21.64
C VAL A 51 -1.49 -9.30 22.03
N ALA A 52 -2.52 -10.12 22.25
CA ALA A 52 -2.36 -11.54 22.54
C ALA A 52 -1.59 -12.29 21.45
N ARG A 53 -1.85 -12.01 20.17
CA ARG A 53 -1.13 -12.64 19.05
C ARG A 53 0.34 -12.25 18.98
N ILE A 54 0.66 -11.00 19.29
CA ILE A 54 2.05 -10.52 19.35
C ILE A 54 2.77 -11.18 20.53
N GLN A 55 2.12 -11.25 21.69
CA GLN A 55 2.66 -11.91 22.88
C GLN A 55 2.97 -13.39 22.61
N LEU A 56 2.01 -14.13 22.04
CA LEU A 56 2.20 -15.53 21.65
C LEU A 56 3.30 -15.72 20.58
N LYS A 57 3.60 -14.70 19.77
CA LYS A 57 4.74 -14.75 18.85
C LYS A 57 6.06 -14.56 19.60
N ALA A 58 6.15 -13.54 20.44
CA ALA A 58 7.35 -13.27 21.24
C ALA A 58 7.72 -14.46 22.15
N GLU A 59 6.74 -15.10 22.77
CA GLU A 59 6.95 -16.30 23.60
C GLU A 59 7.52 -17.48 22.80
N ARG A 60 7.03 -17.69 21.57
CA ARG A 60 7.54 -18.73 20.67
C ARG A 60 8.96 -18.40 20.20
N ASP A 61 9.22 -17.17 19.81
CA ASP A 61 10.54 -16.72 19.35
C ASP A 61 11.56 -16.86 20.50
N GLN A 62 11.18 -16.49 21.72
CA GLN A 62 12.01 -16.68 22.92
C GLN A 62 12.27 -18.16 23.23
N GLN A 63 11.29 -19.03 23.01
CA GLN A 63 11.46 -20.47 23.21
C GLN A 63 12.41 -21.09 22.16
N ASP A 64 12.29 -20.68 20.90
CA ASP A 64 13.20 -21.11 19.83
C ASP A 64 14.63 -20.61 20.10
N GLU A 65 14.80 -19.36 20.55
CA GLU A 65 16.11 -18.79 20.91
C GLU A 65 16.75 -19.53 22.09
N LYS A 66 15.96 -19.88 23.10
CA LYS A 66 16.41 -20.72 24.22
C LYS A 66 16.96 -22.06 23.72
N ILE A 67 16.34 -22.69 22.73
CA ILE A 67 16.77 -23.98 22.18
C ILE A 67 18.02 -23.83 21.30
N GLN A 68 18.11 -22.76 20.50
CA GLN A 68 19.22 -22.54 19.56
C GLN A 68 20.52 -22.12 20.27
N ALA A 69 20.46 -21.35 21.35
CA ALA A 69 21.63 -20.92 22.10
C ALA A 69 22.54 -22.08 22.59
N PRO A 70 22.03 -23.14 23.25
CA PRO A 70 22.83 -24.29 23.65
C PRO A 70 23.41 -25.11 22.48
N LEU A 71 22.72 -25.17 21.33
CA LEU A 71 23.30 -25.79 20.13
C LEU A 71 24.48 -24.97 19.63
N ALA A 72 24.33 -23.65 19.54
CA ALA A 72 25.41 -22.76 19.12
C ALA A 72 26.62 -22.83 20.06
N THR A 73 26.41 -22.83 21.38
CA THR A 73 27.53 -22.95 22.36
C THR A 73 28.20 -24.32 22.31
N PHE A 74 27.45 -25.39 22.03
CA PHE A 74 28.01 -26.72 21.77
C PHE A 74 28.86 -26.73 20.50
N HIS A 75 28.37 -26.16 19.40
CA HIS A 75 29.14 -26.03 18.14
C HIS A 75 30.39 -25.16 18.28
N GLN A 76 30.35 -24.14 19.15
CA GLN A 76 31.52 -23.31 19.52
C GLN A 76 32.54 -24.03 20.41
N GLY A 77 32.29 -25.29 20.80
CA GLY A 77 33.21 -26.09 21.61
C GLY A 77 33.27 -25.71 23.09
N ARG A 78 32.33 -24.87 23.58
CA ARG A 78 32.30 -24.46 25.01
C ARG A 78 31.96 -25.61 25.97
N PHE A 79 31.29 -26.65 25.47
CA PHE A 79 30.91 -27.81 26.24
C PHE A 79 31.42 -29.08 25.56
N LYS A 80 32.00 -29.98 26.37
CA LYS A 80 32.53 -31.27 25.87
C LYS A 80 31.43 -32.18 25.31
N ASN A 81 30.25 -32.15 25.93
CA ASN A 81 29.13 -33.04 25.63
C ASN A 81 27.82 -32.25 25.52
N LEU A 82 26.90 -32.76 24.68
CA LEU A 82 25.57 -32.18 24.50
C LEU A 82 24.75 -32.13 25.80
N LYS A 83 24.92 -33.13 26.69
CA LYS A 83 24.31 -33.14 28.04
C LYS A 83 24.78 -31.98 28.91
N ALA A 84 26.05 -31.59 28.83
CA ALA A 84 26.59 -30.49 29.63
C ALA A 84 26.02 -29.14 29.17
N ALA A 85 25.88 -28.93 27.86
CA ALA A 85 25.20 -27.76 27.31
C ALA A 85 23.72 -27.70 27.73
N ALA A 86 23.02 -28.83 27.66
CA ALA A 86 21.60 -28.92 28.08
C ALA A 86 21.40 -28.56 29.56
N LEU A 87 22.27 -29.09 30.44
CA LEU A 87 22.23 -28.78 31.88
C LEU A 87 22.53 -27.30 32.17
N HIS A 88 23.55 -26.73 31.51
CA HIS A 88 23.94 -25.34 31.70
C HIS A 88 22.82 -24.37 31.28
N HIS A 89 22.13 -24.67 30.18
CA HIS A 89 21.03 -23.84 29.65
C HIS A 89 19.65 -24.23 30.21
N GLN A 90 19.58 -25.19 31.15
CA GLN A 90 18.34 -25.68 31.77
C GLN A 90 17.29 -26.17 30.76
N ILE A 91 17.73 -26.90 29.73
CA ILE A 91 16.86 -27.48 28.71
C ILE A 91 16.90 -29.01 28.80
N PRO A 92 15.75 -29.71 28.65
CA PRO A 92 15.76 -31.17 28.59
C PRO A 92 16.71 -31.68 27.49
N TYR A 93 17.58 -32.63 27.85
CA TYR A 93 18.56 -33.21 26.92
C TYR A 93 17.92 -33.74 25.64
N LEU A 94 16.76 -34.40 25.73
CA LEU A 94 16.03 -34.94 24.59
C LEU A 94 15.67 -33.86 23.57
N THR A 95 15.24 -32.67 24.02
CA THR A 95 14.93 -31.54 23.14
C THR A 95 16.15 -31.14 22.32
N LEU A 96 17.30 -30.96 22.97
CA LEU A 96 18.56 -30.59 22.32
C LEU A 96 19.07 -31.70 21.37
N TYR A 97 18.90 -32.96 21.77
CA TYR A 97 19.24 -34.12 20.96
C TYR A 97 18.40 -34.21 19.67
N HIS A 98 17.08 -34.01 19.76
CA HIS A 98 16.21 -34.01 18.59
C HIS A 98 16.53 -32.86 17.62
N CYS A 99 16.84 -31.68 18.13
CA CYS A 99 17.26 -30.56 17.28
C CYS A 99 18.61 -30.85 16.60
N LYS A 100 19.58 -31.44 17.31
CA LYS A 100 20.84 -31.92 16.70
C LYS A 100 20.60 -32.95 15.59
N GLN A 101 19.58 -33.81 15.74
CA GLN A 101 19.19 -34.80 14.73
C GLN A 101 18.38 -34.22 13.56
N GLY A 102 18.27 -32.88 13.46
CA GLY A 102 17.64 -32.20 12.33
C GLY A 102 16.17 -31.84 12.53
N ARG A 103 15.64 -31.93 13.76
CA ARG A 103 14.32 -31.37 14.06
C ARG A 103 14.40 -29.85 13.96
N GLN A 104 13.73 -29.30 12.95
CA GLN A 104 13.67 -27.88 12.68
C GLN A 104 12.98 -27.14 13.84
N SER A 105 13.42 -25.90 14.06
CA SER A 105 12.72 -24.98 14.95
C SER A 105 11.31 -24.67 14.41
N HIS A 106 10.43 -24.18 15.28
CA HIS A 106 9.09 -23.82 14.86
C HIS A 106 9.12 -22.68 13.83
N SER A 107 10.05 -21.74 13.97
CA SER A 107 10.30 -20.68 12.99
C SER A 107 10.74 -21.22 11.63
N GLU A 108 11.68 -22.16 11.58
CA GLU A 108 12.17 -22.76 10.33
C GLU A 108 11.10 -23.57 9.60
N ALA A 109 10.33 -24.38 10.34
CA ALA A 109 9.22 -25.14 9.76
C ALA A 109 8.16 -24.20 9.16
N PHE A 110 7.96 -23.01 9.75
CA PHE A 110 7.01 -22.04 9.24
C PHE A 110 7.52 -21.30 7.99
N LYS A 111 8.84 -21.13 7.83
CA LYS A 111 9.44 -20.50 6.63
C LYS A 111 9.10 -21.27 5.36
N SER A 112 9.12 -22.60 5.40
CA SER A 112 8.76 -23.43 4.22
C SER A 112 7.27 -23.38 3.87
N MET A 113 6.42 -22.97 4.81
CA MET A 113 4.97 -22.82 4.62
C MET A 113 4.57 -21.43 4.13
N GLN A 114 5.50 -20.48 4.01
CA GLN A 114 5.20 -19.14 3.53
C GLN A 114 4.88 -19.15 2.04
N ALA A 115 3.96 -18.27 1.62
CA ALA A 115 3.62 -18.11 0.21
C ALA A 115 4.79 -17.57 -0.62
N LEU A 116 5.63 -16.71 -0.01
CA LEU A 116 6.85 -16.20 -0.61
C LEU A 116 8.05 -16.66 0.22
N PRO A 117 9.18 -17.02 -0.41
CA PRO A 117 10.40 -17.30 0.32
C PRO A 117 10.94 -16.01 0.97
N PRO A 118 11.69 -16.10 2.09
CA PRO A 118 12.24 -14.94 2.78
C PRO A 118 13.03 -13.98 1.87
N ALA A 119 13.83 -14.52 0.94
CA ALA A 119 14.59 -13.71 -0.02
C ALA A 119 13.69 -12.85 -0.93
N ALA A 120 12.50 -13.33 -1.29
CA ALA A 120 11.56 -12.54 -2.09
C ALA A 120 10.86 -11.46 -1.23
N GLU A 121 10.58 -11.75 0.04
CA GLU A 121 10.07 -10.74 0.99
C GLU A 121 11.10 -9.63 1.22
N ASP A 122 12.39 -9.96 1.33
CA ASP A 122 13.48 -8.99 1.47
C ASP A 122 13.56 -8.01 0.27
N VAL A 123 13.30 -8.50 -0.94
CA VAL A 123 13.22 -7.64 -2.14
C VAL A 123 12.07 -6.63 -2.02
N LEU A 124 10.92 -7.05 -1.49
CA LEU A 124 9.78 -6.15 -1.24
C LEU A 124 10.13 -5.11 -0.17
N VAL A 125 10.79 -5.51 0.92
CA VAL A 125 11.25 -4.58 1.96
C VAL A 125 12.21 -3.55 1.37
N CYS A 126 13.23 -3.99 0.63
CA CYS A 126 14.18 -3.11 -0.06
C CYS A 126 13.48 -2.15 -1.02
N HIS A 127 12.47 -2.62 -1.75
CA HIS A 127 11.65 -1.77 -2.61
C HIS A 127 10.89 -0.70 -1.82
N ILE A 128 10.28 -1.06 -0.68
CA ILE A 128 9.57 -0.10 0.19
C ILE A 128 10.53 0.98 0.72
N HIS A 129 11.74 0.60 1.15
CA HIS A 129 12.76 1.57 1.59
C HIS A 129 13.14 2.54 0.47
N LYS A 130 13.46 2.03 -0.73
CA LYS A 130 13.81 2.87 -1.89
C LYS A 130 12.69 3.85 -2.24
N GLN A 131 11.46 3.37 -2.30
CA GLN A 131 10.29 4.18 -2.62
C GLN A 131 10.02 5.26 -1.58
N ALA A 132 10.19 4.94 -0.30
CA ALA A 132 10.08 5.92 0.77
C ALA A 132 11.17 7.01 0.65
N ASN A 133 12.41 6.62 0.32
CA ASN A 133 13.53 7.55 0.13
C ASN A 133 13.32 8.47 -1.08
N PHE A 134 12.70 7.98 -2.15
CA PHE A 134 12.32 8.80 -3.31
C PHE A 134 11.08 9.69 -3.04
N GLY A 135 10.44 9.58 -1.88
CA GLY A 135 9.24 10.36 -1.54
C GLY A 135 7.93 9.78 -2.09
N PHE A 136 7.96 8.58 -2.67
CA PHE A 136 6.80 7.90 -3.28
C PHE A 136 6.43 6.63 -2.51
N PRO A 137 5.90 6.74 -1.28
CA PRO A 137 5.62 5.57 -0.45
C PRO A 137 4.61 4.60 -1.10
N VAL A 138 4.82 3.31 -0.88
CA VAL A 138 4.03 2.24 -1.50
C VAL A 138 2.69 2.09 -0.78
N THR A 139 1.60 1.92 -1.52
CA THR A 139 0.28 1.59 -0.94
C THR A 139 0.17 0.11 -0.62
N LEU A 140 -0.65 -0.25 0.38
CA LEU A 140 -0.84 -1.68 0.73
C LEU A 140 -1.39 -2.52 -0.43
N HIS A 141 -2.24 -1.94 -1.27
CA HIS A 141 -2.73 -2.59 -2.48
C HIS A 141 -1.60 -2.84 -3.49
N LYS A 142 -0.74 -1.84 -3.73
CA LYS A 142 0.40 -1.98 -4.63
C LYS A 142 1.38 -3.03 -4.10
N LEU A 143 1.65 -3.05 -2.79
CA LEU A 143 2.46 -4.08 -2.15
C LEU A 143 1.91 -5.48 -2.40
N LYS A 144 0.60 -5.68 -2.19
CA LYS A 144 -0.04 -6.98 -2.47
C LYS A 144 0.12 -7.40 -3.93
N ASN A 145 0.00 -6.46 -4.86
CA ASN A 145 0.16 -6.75 -6.29
C ASN A 145 1.61 -7.11 -6.65
N LEU A 146 2.60 -6.42 -6.08
CA LEU A 146 4.01 -6.76 -6.27
C LEU A 146 4.30 -8.16 -5.71
N ALA A 147 3.77 -8.48 -4.54
CA ALA A 147 3.90 -9.80 -3.93
C ALA A 147 3.22 -10.90 -4.77
N LEU A 148 2.05 -10.64 -5.35
CA LEU A 148 1.38 -11.56 -6.29
C LEU A 148 2.23 -11.82 -7.52
N GLN A 149 2.86 -10.78 -8.08
CA GLN A 149 3.76 -10.93 -9.23
C GLN A 149 4.96 -11.82 -8.90
N LEU A 150 5.58 -11.62 -7.73
CA LEU A 150 6.68 -12.47 -7.27
C LEU A 150 6.22 -13.92 -7.05
N LEU A 151 5.00 -14.10 -6.53
CA LEU A 151 4.43 -15.43 -6.31
C LEU A 151 4.24 -16.19 -7.64
N TRP A 152 3.70 -15.52 -8.65
CA TRP A 152 3.52 -16.11 -9.98
C TRP A 152 4.84 -16.48 -10.63
N GLN A 153 5.85 -15.62 -10.50
CA GLN A 153 7.20 -15.89 -11.00
C GLN A 153 7.84 -17.10 -10.30
N HIS A 154 7.69 -17.18 -8.97
CA HIS A 154 8.26 -18.28 -8.20
C HIS A 154 7.56 -19.62 -8.44
N THR A 155 6.23 -19.61 -8.59
CA THR A 155 5.42 -20.84 -8.73
C THR A 155 5.17 -21.24 -10.19
N SER A 156 5.53 -20.37 -11.16
CA SER A 156 5.16 -20.52 -12.57
C SER A 156 3.65 -20.73 -12.77
N ASN A 157 2.83 -20.18 -11.86
CA ASN A 157 1.38 -20.33 -11.84
C ASN A 157 0.72 -18.95 -11.66
N ASN A 158 0.07 -18.46 -12.71
CA ASN A 158 -0.59 -17.15 -12.72
C ASN A 158 -1.93 -17.13 -11.95
N ASP A 159 -2.46 -18.30 -11.58
CA ASP A 159 -3.70 -18.40 -10.80
C ASP A 159 -3.43 -18.46 -9.29
N ALA A 160 -2.15 -18.51 -8.88
CA ALA A 160 -1.79 -18.50 -7.48
C ALA A 160 -2.26 -17.19 -6.81
N THR A 161 -2.87 -17.29 -5.63
CA THR A 161 -3.38 -16.12 -4.91
C THR A 161 -2.76 -16.00 -3.53
N LEU A 162 -2.59 -14.76 -3.08
CA LEU A 162 -2.20 -14.47 -1.70
C LEU A 162 -3.42 -14.47 -0.79
N GLY A 163 -3.26 -15.06 0.40
CA GLY A 163 -4.29 -15.06 1.42
C GLY A 163 -4.74 -13.65 1.82
N LYS A 164 -6.00 -13.51 2.25
CA LYS A 164 -6.62 -12.22 2.62
C LYS A 164 -5.81 -11.43 3.64
N ASN A 165 -5.16 -12.11 4.57
CA ASN A 165 -4.41 -11.50 5.68
C ASN A 165 -2.90 -11.38 5.40
N TRP A 166 -2.44 -11.69 4.18
CA TRP A 166 -1.01 -11.74 3.88
C TRP A 166 -0.31 -10.41 4.16
N VAL A 167 -0.87 -9.27 3.74
CA VAL A 167 -0.29 -7.94 3.99
C VAL A 167 -0.16 -7.63 5.48
N ALA A 168 -1.15 -8.06 6.28
CA ALA A 168 -1.12 -7.89 7.73
C ALA A 168 -0.06 -8.80 8.38
N ALA A 169 0.13 -10.02 7.87
CA ALA A 169 1.19 -10.92 8.31
C ALA A 169 2.57 -10.37 7.95
N PHE A 170 2.77 -9.92 6.71
CA PHE A 170 3.99 -9.27 6.23
C PHE A 170 4.38 -8.09 7.15
N THR A 171 3.43 -7.20 7.46
CA THR A 171 3.69 -6.06 8.36
C THR A 171 4.03 -6.50 9.80
N GLN A 172 3.57 -7.68 10.25
CA GLN A 172 3.94 -8.26 11.55
C GLN A 172 5.27 -9.01 11.53
N GLN A 173 5.72 -9.45 10.36
CA GLN A 173 7.02 -10.10 10.17
C GLN A 173 8.13 -9.06 10.06
N HIS A 174 7.82 -7.87 9.53
CA HIS A 174 8.74 -6.77 9.31
C HIS A 174 8.44 -5.58 10.25
N PRO A 175 8.79 -5.65 11.56
CA PRO A 175 8.54 -4.59 12.52
C PRO A 175 9.30 -3.27 12.25
N GLU A 176 10.29 -3.31 11.36
CA GLU A 176 10.99 -2.17 10.79
C GLU A 176 10.10 -1.32 9.87
N LEU A 177 8.99 -1.89 9.37
CA LEU A 177 8.00 -1.21 8.55
C LEU A 177 6.78 -0.78 9.38
N LYS A 178 6.16 0.34 8.97
CA LYS A 178 4.92 0.84 9.58
C LYS A 178 3.95 1.28 8.50
N SER A 179 2.70 0.84 8.63
CA SER A 179 1.60 1.31 7.79
C SER A 179 0.81 2.43 8.47
N PHE A 180 0.44 3.47 7.72
CA PHE A 180 -0.48 4.51 8.18
C PHE A 180 -1.22 5.16 7.00
N TYR A 181 -2.27 5.94 7.28
CA TYR A 181 -2.98 6.70 6.26
C TYR A 181 -2.23 7.99 5.93
N SER A 182 -1.92 8.19 4.65
CA SER A 182 -1.31 9.43 4.16
C SER A 182 -2.21 10.63 4.45
N ARG A 183 -1.59 11.80 4.66
CA ARG A 183 -2.33 13.07 4.73
C ARG A 183 -2.96 13.37 3.37
N ILE A 184 -4.14 13.98 3.41
CA ILE A 184 -4.78 14.56 2.23
C ILE A 184 -3.97 15.80 1.83
N MET A 185 -3.71 15.92 0.54
CA MET A 185 -3.05 17.08 -0.06
C MET A 185 -3.97 17.68 -1.11
N ASP A 186 -3.91 19.01 -1.27
CA ASP A 186 -4.55 19.68 -2.38
C ASP A 186 -3.98 19.14 -3.70
N ALA A 187 -4.85 18.72 -4.63
CA ALA A 187 -4.42 18.18 -5.91
C ALA A 187 -3.60 19.21 -6.72
N GLN A 188 -3.97 20.50 -6.65
CA GLN A 188 -3.22 21.56 -7.32
C GLN A 188 -1.82 21.71 -6.74
N ARG A 189 -1.66 21.51 -5.43
CA ARG A 189 -0.35 21.55 -4.77
C ARG A 189 0.56 20.40 -5.21
N VAL A 190 -0.01 19.23 -5.49
CA VAL A 190 0.74 18.10 -6.04
C VAL A 190 1.20 18.41 -7.48
N LEU A 191 0.32 18.98 -8.30
CA LEU A 191 0.66 19.36 -9.68
C LEU A 191 1.67 20.51 -9.77
N ALA A 192 1.59 21.47 -8.86
CA ALA A 192 2.52 22.60 -8.78
C ALA A 192 3.94 22.21 -8.33
N GLY A 193 4.16 20.96 -7.90
CA GLY A 193 5.47 20.44 -7.54
C GLY A 193 6.31 19.93 -8.71
N ASP A 194 5.82 20.01 -9.96
CA ASP A 194 6.61 19.68 -11.15
C ASP A 194 7.80 20.65 -11.28
N PRO A 195 9.05 20.17 -11.36
CA PRO A 195 10.24 21.01 -11.47
C PRO A 195 10.11 22.10 -12.55
N LYS A 196 9.51 21.79 -13.70
CA LYS A 196 9.36 22.76 -14.79
C LYS A 196 8.45 23.92 -14.42
N VAL A 197 7.40 23.65 -13.66
CA VAL A 197 6.45 24.67 -13.20
C VAL A 197 7.10 25.55 -12.14
N VAL A 198 7.88 24.93 -11.24
CA VAL A 198 8.61 25.62 -10.19
C VAL A 198 9.69 26.53 -10.77
N GLU A 199 10.50 26.03 -11.71
CA GLU A 199 11.53 26.80 -12.40
C GLU A 199 10.92 28.00 -13.15
N ALA A 200 9.91 27.75 -14.00
CA ALA A 200 9.25 28.82 -14.75
C ALA A 200 8.62 29.90 -13.85
N TYR A 201 8.15 29.52 -12.65
CA TYR A 201 7.66 30.48 -11.67
C TYR A 201 8.77 31.37 -11.12
N PHE A 202 9.92 30.79 -10.75
CA PHE A 202 11.04 31.56 -10.21
C PHE A 202 11.69 32.46 -11.27
N ASP A 203 11.80 31.99 -12.51
CA ASP A 203 12.29 32.80 -13.64
C ASP A 203 11.41 34.04 -13.83
N LEU A 204 10.08 33.84 -13.88
CA LEU A 204 9.11 34.93 -14.00
C LEU A 204 9.16 35.88 -12.80
N LEU A 205 9.35 35.35 -11.60
CA LEU A 205 9.46 36.15 -10.38
C LEU A 205 10.70 37.05 -10.43
N GLU A 206 11.85 36.52 -10.82
CA GLU A 206 13.10 37.27 -10.95
C GLU A 206 13.02 38.35 -12.02
N GLU A 207 12.44 38.03 -13.18
CA GLU A 207 12.18 39.01 -14.24
C GLU A 207 11.28 40.16 -13.73
N THR A 208 10.23 39.82 -13.00
CA THR A 208 9.28 40.79 -12.46
C THR A 208 9.92 41.70 -11.42
N ILE A 209 10.71 41.14 -10.49
CA ILE A 209 11.43 41.90 -9.47
C ILE A 209 12.40 42.89 -10.14
N SER A 210 13.14 42.42 -11.15
CA SER A 210 14.10 43.23 -11.90
C SER A 210 13.43 44.35 -12.69
N LYS A 211 12.33 44.03 -13.39
CA LYS A 211 11.58 44.97 -14.22
C LYS A 211 11.01 46.15 -13.43
N TYR A 212 10.52 45.90 -12.22
CA TYR A 212 9.89 46.93 -11.38
C TYR A 212 10.81 47.43 -10.25
N ASN A 213 12.06 46.97 -10.20
CA ASN A 213 13.04 47.31 -9.16
C ASN A 213 12.47 47.13 -7.73
N ILE A 214 11.81 45.99 -7.49
CA ILE A 214 11.14 45.69 -6.22
C ILE A 214 12.21 45.40 -5.17
N ILE A 215 12.29 46.24 -4.13
CA ILE A 215 13.20 46.03 -3.01
C ILE A 215 12.74 44.85 -2.14
N PRO A 216 13.66 44.07 -1.54
CA PRO A 216 13.31 42.92 -0.70
C PRO A 216 12.33 43.24 0.44
N ASN A 217 12.43 44.44 1.03
CA ASN A 217 11.54 44.90 2.10
C ASN A 217 10.08 45.04 1.67
N ASN A 218 9.80 45.10 0.36
CA ASN A 218 8.45 45.22 -0.19
C ASN A 218 7.89 43.87 -0.67
N ILE A 219 8.59 42.76 -0.40
CA ILE A 219 8.11 41.42 -0.71
C ILE A 219 7.36 40.88 0.50
N TYR A 220 6.04 40.77 0.36
CA TYR A 220 5.16 40.23 1.39
C TYR A 220 4.62 38.87 0.96
N ASN A 221 4.52 37.93 1.90
CA ASN A 221 3.81 36.69 1.64
C ASN A 221 2.30 36.96 1.58
N MET A 222 1.66 36.48 0.53
CA MET A 222 0.20 36.45 0.40
C MET A 222 -0.24 35.00 0.48
N ASP A 223 -0.42 34.48 1.68
CA ASP A 223 -1.01 33.16 1.87
C ASP A 223 -2.53 33.26 1.80
N LYS A 224 -3.12 32.60 0.80
CA LYS A 224 -4.56 32.39 0.80
C LYS A 224 -4.92 31.34 1.83
N THR A 225 -5.89 31.65 2.69
CA THR A 225 -6.69 30.66 3.40
C THR A 225 -7.52 29.87 2.39
N GLY A 226 -6.95 28.78 1.88
CA GLY A 226 -7.57 27.98 0.82
C GLY A 226 -8.67 27.06 1.35
N PHE A 227 -9.87 27.17 0.78
CA PHE A 227 -10.81 26.05 0.78
C PHE A 227 -10.31 25.01 -0.22
N LEU A 228 -10.10 23.78 0.24
CA LEU A 228 -9.56 22.68 -0.57
C LEU A 228 -10.60 22.22 -1.63
N LEU A 229 -10.65 22.88 -2.77
CA LEU A 229 -11.46 22.51 -3.94
C LEU A 229 -10.71 21.47 -4.78
N GLY A 230 -10.88 20.19 -4.43
CA GLY A 230 -10.18 19.09 -5.09
C GLY A 230 -9.07 18.51 -4.20
N GLN A 231 -9.45 17.54 -3.39
CA GLN A 231 -8.56 16.88 -2.44
C GLN A 231 -8.06 15.55 -2.97
N SER A 232 -6.80 15.22 -2.72
CA SER A 232 -6.33 13.85 -2.87
C SER A 232 -6.97 12.94 -1.82
N GLN A 233 -7.11 11.66 -2.14
CA GLN A 233 -7.63 10.69 -1.16
C GLN A 233 -6.53 10.24 -0.21
N ALA A 234 -6.86 10.15 1.08
CA ALA A 234 -6.01 9.48 2.05
C ALA A 234 -5.85 8.01 1.64
N ARG A 235 -4.60 7.53 1.55
CA ARG A 235 -4.31 6.14 1.18
C ARG A 235 -3.50 5.48 2.29
N ASN A 236 -3.78 4.19 2.53
CA ASN A 236 -2.98 3.41 3.46
C ASN A 236 -1.65 3.05 2.78
N ILE A 237 -0.58 3.66 3.29
CA ILE A 237 0.78 3.53 2.79
C ILE A 237 1.65 2.79 3.80
N ILE A 238 2.68 2.11 3.31
CA ILE A 238 3.71 1.46 4.11
C ILE A 238 5.05 2.15 3.89
N VAL A 239 5.74 2.44 4.98
CA VAL A 239 7.05 3.09 4.98
C VAL A 239 7.94 2.52 6.08
N PRO A 240 9.27 2.72 6.00
CA PRO A 240 10.17 2.47 7.11
C PRO A 240 9.75 3.24 8.37
N LYS A 241 9.87 2.61 9.53
CA LYS A 241 9.43 3.18 10.82
C LYS A 241 10.14 4.48 11.17
N GLU A 242 11.41 4.61 10.77
CA GLU A 242 12.20 5.85 10.87
C GLU A 242 11.52 7.04 10.17
N ASN A 243 11.01 6.82 8.95
CA ASN A 243 10.38 7.86 8.14
C ASN A 243 8.97 8.23 8.63
N SER A 244 8.35 7.38 9.45
CA SER A 244 7.01 7.63 9.98
C SER A 244 6.92 8.75 11.03
N LYS A 245 8.05 9.15 11.64
CA LYS A 245 8.09 10.20 12.66
C LYS A 245 8.18 11.62 12.10
N ASN A 246 8.61 11.75 10.84
CA ASN A 246 8.97 13.02 10.22
C ASN A 246 7.85 13.61 9.34
N ARG A 247 6.60 13.13 9.45
CA ARG A 247 5.55 13.49 8.48
C ARG A 247 4.16 13.77 9.03
#